data_AF-A0A2D8D3P2-F1
#
_entry.id   AF-A0A2D8D3P2-F1
#
_cell.length_a   1.000
_cell.length_b   1.000
_cell.length_c   1.000
_cell.angle_alpha   90.00
_cell.angle_beta   90.00
_cell.angle_gamma   90.00
#
_symmetry.space_group_name_H-M   'P 1'
#
loop_
_entity.id
_entity.type
_entity.pdbx_description
1 polymer ?
#
loop_
_entity_poly.entity_id
_entity_poly.type
_entity_poly.pdbx_seq_one_letter_code
_entity_poly.pdbx_strand_id
1 'polypeptide(L)' 'MAKSNRVYTKKQRPEAAGTMVGVRLQPDDLELLDLWIAAQDEHMTRPEAMRRVLRMVALRTRSLNP' A
#
# COMPACT_ATOMS: atom_id res chain seq x y z
N MET A 1 -33.66 9.02 -19.06
CA MET A 1 -32.26 8.98 -18.56
C MET A 1 -32.28 9.32 -17.07
N ALA A 2 -32.19 8.33 -16.19
CA ALA A 2 -32.18 8.57 -14.74
C ALA A 2 -30.77 8.98 -14.28
N LYS A 3 -30.66 10.09 -13.54
CA LYS A 3 -29.39 10.56 -12.97
C LYS A 3 -29.14 9.85 -11.65
N SER A 4 -27.97 9.24 -11.50
CA SER A 4 -27.54 8.56 -10.27
C SER A 4 -27.10 9.59 -9.21
N ASN A 5 -27.79 9.61 -8.06
CA ASN A 5 -27.43 10.41 -6.89
C ASN A 5 -26.37 9.67 -6.05
N ARG A 6 -25.11 9.70 -6.47
CA ARG A 6 -24.01 9.18 -5.65
C ARG A 6 -23.41 10.32 -4.82
N VAL A 7 -23.61 10.26 -3.50
CA VAL A 7 -22.95 11.16 -2.55
C VAL A 7 -21.49 10.72 -2.40
N TYR A 8 -20.56 11.53 -2.90
CA TYR A 8 -19.13 11.31 -2.70
C TYR A 8 -18.73 11.82 -1.31
N THR A 9 -18.62 10.93 -0.33
CA THR A 9 -17.94 11.25 0.93
C THR A 9 -16.47 11.50 0.65
N LYS A 10 -16.01 12.75 0.82
CA LYS A 10 -14.59 13.12 0.71
C LYS A 10 -13.79 12.32 1.76
N LYS A 11 -13.01 11.35 1.31
CA LYS A 11 -12.02 10.68 2.16
C LYS A 11 -10.93 11.71 2.50
N GLN A 12 -10.69 11.93 3.79
CA GLN A 12 -9.70 12.89 4.28
C GLN A 12 -8.32 12.49 3.74
N ARG A 13 -7.61 13.43 3.11
CA ARG A 13 -6.26 13.19 2.60
C ARG A 13 -5.28 13.30 3.78
N PRO A 14 -4.23 12.46 3.86
CA PRO A 14 -3.18 12.61 4.86
C PRO A 14 -2.53 14.00 4.77
N GLU A 15 -2.20 14.62 5.91
CA GLU A 15 -1.61 15.96 5.98
C GLU A 15 -0.24 16.07 5.27
N ALA A 16 0.52 14.98 5.24
CA ALA A 16 1.77 14.88 4.49
C ALA A 16 1.61 13.89 3.33
N ALA A 17 1.59 14.39 2.10
CA ALA A 17 1.74 13.54 0.93
C ALA A 17 3.17 12.97 0.90
N GLY A 18 3.31 11.64 0.95
CA GLY A 18 4.62 11.02 0.79
C GLY A 18 5.21 11.28 -0.60
N THR A 19 6.54 11.22 -0.72
CA THR A 19 7.23 11.36 -2.01
C THR A 19 6.93 10.17 -2.92
N MET A 20 6.51 10.43 -4.17
CA MET A 20 6.23 9.38 -5.15
C MET A 20 7.53 8.73 -5.62
N VAL A 21 7.60 7.41 -5.49
CA VAL A 21 8.70 6.58 -6.02
C VAL A 21 8.10 5.70 -7.12
N GLY A 22 8.24 6.10 -8.37
CA GLY A 22 7.61 5.45 -9.54
C GLY A 22 8.31 4.16 -9.96
N VAL A 23 8.15 3.08 -9.19
CA VAL A 23 8.74 1.76 -9.46
C VAL A 23 7.79 0.90 -10.29
N ARG A 24 8.35 0.19 -11.28
CA ARG A 24 7.65 -0.87 -12.02
C ARG A 24 7.94 -2.21 -11.35
N LEU A 25 6.89 -2.89 -10.90
CA LEU A 25 6.94 -4.26 -10.38
C LEU A 25 6.58 -5.24 -11.50
N GLN A 26 7.26 -6.38 -11.55
CA GLN A 26 6.91 -7.44 -12.49
C GLN A 26 5.62 -8.14 -12.05
N PRO A 27 4.94 -8.89 -12.95
CA PRO A 27 3.72 -9.61 -12.61
C PRO A 27 3.89 -10.55 -11.40
N ASP A 28 5.00 -11.28 -11.35
CA ASP A 28 5.29 -12.22 -10.26
C ASP A 28 5.45 -11.49 -8.90
N ASP A 29 6.09 -10.32 -8.89
CA ASP A 29 6.21 -9.49 -7.69
C ASP A 29 4.84 -8.97 -7.21
N LEU A 30 3.96 -8.62 -8.17
CA LEU A 30 2.61 -8.16 -7.87
C LEU A 30 1.75 -9.30 -7.32
N GLU A 31 1.88 -10.50 -7.85
CA GLU A 31 1.18 -11.70 -7.35
C GLU A 31 1.63 -12.02 -5.91
N LEU A 32 2.93 -12.00 -5.64
CA LEU A 32 3.46 -12.18 -4.28
C LEU A 32 2.92 -11.12 -3.32
N LEU A 33 2.86 -9.86 -3.76
CA LEU A 33 2.31 -8.77 -2.97
C LEU A 33 0.81 -8.97 -2.68
N ASP A 34 0.04 -9.37 -3.68
CA ASP A 34 -1.40 -9.58 -3.56
C ASP A 34 -1.73 -10.79 -2.66
N LEU A 35 -0.97 -11.89 -2.78
CA LEU A 35 -1.06 -13.03 -1.86
C LEU A 35 -0.76 -12.62 -0.42
N TRP A 36 0.29 -11.82 -0.23
CA TRP A 36 0.64 -11.30 1.09
C TRP A 36 -0.44 -10.38 1.67
N ILE A 37 -1.06 -9.52 0.84
CA ILE A 37 -2.20 -8.67 1.25
C ILE A 37 -3.40 -9.55 1.66
N ALA A 38 -3.73 -10.57 0.88
CA ALA A 38 -4.87 -11.46 1.15
C ALA A 38 -4.72 -12.24 2.47
N ALA A 39 -3.48 -12.46 2.91
CA ALA A 39 -3.18 -13.11 4.18
C ALA A 39 -3.27 -12.16 5.40
N GLN A 40 -3.50 -10.86 5.22
CA GLN A 40 -3.64 -9.92 6.33
C GLN A 40 -5.10 -9.82 6.80
N ASP A 41 -5.31 -9.67 8.10
CA ASP A 41 -6.66 -9.48 8.69
C ASP A 41 -7.28 -8.11 8.35
N GLU A 42 -6.53 -7.21 7.73
CA GLU A 42 -6.96 -5.84 7.38
C GLU A 42 -6.95 -5.63 5.87
N HIS A 43 -7.99 -4.96 5.35
CA HIS A 43 -8.00 -4.50 3.97
C HIS A 43 -6.93 -3.45 3.71
N MET A 44 -5.97 -3.78 2.84
CA MET A 44 -4.84 -2.92 2.52
C MET A 44 -4.71 -2.72 1.01
N THR A 45 -4.36 -1.50 0.60
CA THR A 45 -4.03 -1.20 -0.80
C THR A 45 -2.59 -1.56 -1.13
N ARG A 46 -2.26 -1.83 -2.40
CA ARG A 46 -0.88 -2.13 -2.82
C ARG A 46 0.17 -1.09 -2.37
N PRO A 47 -0.07 0.23 -2.45
CA PRO A 47 0.90 1.21 -1.93
C PRO A 47 1.08 1.15 -0.40
N GLU A 48 0.02 0.85 0.36
CA GLU A 48 0.12 0.64 1.80
C GLU A 48 0.92 -0.63 2.12
N ALA A 49 0.66 -1.69 1.37
CA ALA A 49 1.35 -2.96 1.46
C ALA A 49 2.87 -2.80 1.27
N MET A 50 3.27 -2.15 0.18
CA MET A 50 4.67 -1.85 -0.11
C MET A 50 5.34 -1.05 1.00
N ARG A 51 4.66 -0.05 1.58
CA ARG A 51 5.21 0.72 2.72
C ARG A 51 5.40 -0.14 3.97
N ARG A 52 4.53 -1.12 4.21
CA ARG A 52 4.65 -2.03 5.36
C ARG A 52 5.79 -3.02 5.15
N VAL A 53 5.88 -3.64 3.97
CA VAL A 53 7.02 -4.51 3.59
C VAL A 53 8.34 -3.77 3.73
N LEU A 54 8.45 -2.55 3.16
CA LEU A 54 9.65 -1.73 3.27
C LEU A 54 10.07 -1.48 4.72
N ARG A 55 9.12 -1.10 5.58
CA ARG A 55 9.40 -0.85 7.01
C ARG A 55 9.85 -2.12 7.73
N MET A 56 9.20 -3.26 7.49
CA MET A 56 9.59 -4.54 8.10
C MET A 56 11.03 -4.93 7.72
N VAL A 57 11.38 -4.82 6.44
CA VAL A 57 12.74 -5.12 5.95
C VAL A 57 13.75 -4.14 6.51
N ALA A 58 13.49 -2.82 6.45
CA ALA A 58 14.42 -1.81 6.93
C ALA A 58 14.68 -1.90 8.45
N LEU A 59 13.64 -2.16 9.25
CA LEU A 59 13.78 -2.34 10.70
C LEU A 59 14.57 -3.61 11.03
N ARG A 60 14.34 -4.70 10.31
CA ARG A 60 15.13 -5.93 10.45
C ARG A 60 16.60 -5.68 10.14
N THR A 61 16.91 -5.02 9.03
CA THR A 61 18.30 -4.72 8.66
C THR A 61 18.98 -3.81 9.68
N ARG A 62 18.27 -2.79 10.19
CA ARG A 62 18.80 -1.91 11.25
C ARG A 62 19.12 -2.67 12.53
N SER A 63 18.34 -3.69 12.88
CA SER A 63 18.62 -4.51 14.07
C SER A 63 19.84 -5.44 13.92
N LEU A 64 20.30 -5.68 12.69
CA LEU A 64 21.42 -6.57 12.38
C LEU A 64 22.75 -5.84 12.17
N ASN A 65 22.75 -4.50 12.13
CA ASN A 65 23.94 -3.65 12.02
C ASN A 65 23.95 -2.64 13.19
N PRO A 66 24.51 -3.00 14.36
CA PRO A 66 24.67 -2.09 15.48
C PRO A 66 25.73 -1.00 15.23
#